data_AF-A0A0Q7A755-F1
#
_entry.id   AF-A0A0Q7A755-F1
#
_cell.length_a   1.000
_cell.length_b   1.000
_cell.length_c   1.000
_cell.angle_alpha   90.00
_cell.angle_beta   90.00
_cell.angle_gamma   90.00
#
_symmetry.space_group_name_H-M   'P 1'
#
loop_
_entity.id
_entity.type
_entity.pdbx_description
1 polymer ?
#
loop_
_entity_poly.entity_id
_entity_poly.type
_entity_poly.pdbx_seq_one_letter_code
_entity_poly.pdbx_strand_id
1 'polypeptide(L)'
;MTTITATYSPEDNKLRLYASSRSDAETYARVREAGFIWAPKQELFVAPKWTPDREDLAIELAGEIEPEEMTLADRAQLKAERLEGIAHKRNRDANAFHARANELSQAFYMGQPILVGHHSERKARKTQERMHSAMNAAVKLSKDANYWLYRATSVEHHANFKNSPRVRANRIETLLAELRDLQRGVNHAHNVLRLWDRCTTDSQIAAVVRVNAIDTGSVLHWDVGTRIERGELTLQQVRESSIEAANRTISGPKRRRWIEHLLNRLGYERELLGPVPLFAGTITPATLQIFARTHGAYKPEAKRLPDGSFLLTSPVALPVHLADGNEIEMTPEEWAELMQSVGYEVPAKADAKPPILNLKVSELYAYNKWNRTKEINRFRVAHMTKAEYSKIGTDYRGTRESICGEFRFKICLDPSHTGPAYQRGWVAVFLTDSKAHDVPPSYSPMEEGKTDAA
;
A
#
# COMPACT_ATOMS: atom_id res chain seq x y z
N MET A 1 36.37 15.98 -20.01
CA MET A 1 35.01 16.31 -19.52
C MET A 1 34.49 15.07 -18.81
N THR A 2 33.84 15.23 -17.66
CA THR A 2 33.16 14.11 -16.99
C THR A 2 31.91 13.77 -17.78
N THR A 3 31.79 12.53 -18.24
CA THR A 3 30.58 12.04 -18.92
C THR A 3 29.63 11.49 -17.86
N ILE A 4 28.36 11.88 -17.93
CA ILE A 4 27.30 11.39 -17.05
C ILE A 4 26.28 10.65 -17.91
N THR A 5 25.88 9.45 -17.48
CA THR A 5 24.72 8.73 -18.04
C THR A 5 23.65 8.59 -16.97
N ALA A 6 22.39 8.55 -17.38
CA ALA A 6 21.26 8.43 -16.48
C ALA A 6 20.42 7.21 -16.82
N THR A 7 19.98 6.48 -15.80
CA THR A 7 19.08 5.33 -15.98
C THR A 7 17.87 5.38 -15.06
N TYR A 8 16.79 4.71 -15.46
CA TYR A 8 15.59 4.53 -14.67
C TYR A 8 15.19 3.06 -14.56
N SER A 9 14.76 2.64 -13.36
CA SER A 9 14.19 1.30 -13.13
C SER A 9 12.73 1.39 -12.67
N PRO A 10 11.77 0.83 -13.43
CA PRO A 10 10.37 0.73 -13.00
C PRO A 10 10.19 -0.12 -11.72
N GLU A 11 11.04 -1.13 -11.51
CA GLU A 11 10.97 -2.08 -10.39
C GLU A 11 11.05 -1.40 -9.02
N ASP A 12 11.95 -0.43 -8.89
CA ASP A 12 12.15 0.33 -7.65
C ASP A 12 11.86 1.82 -7.74
N ASN A 13 11.39 2.29 -8.91
CA ASN A 13 11.06 3.67 -9.18
C ASN A 13 12.26 4.61 -8.99
N LYS A 14 13.49 4.20 -9.26
CA LYS A 14 14.68 5.02 -9.00
C LYS A 14 15.38 5.48 -10.26
N LEU A 15 15.85 6.73 -10.20
CA LEU A 15 16.81 7.30 -11.13
C LEU A 15 18.23 7.08 -10.60
N ARG A 16 19.15 6.73 -11.49
CA ARG A 16 20.58 6.59 -11.19
C ARG A 16 21.39 7.42 -12.15
N LEU A 17 22.47 8.02 -11.67
CA LEU A 17 23.45 8.74 -12.49
C LEU A 17 24.81 8.07 -12.33
N TYR A 18 25.41 7.67 -13.44
CA TYR A 18 26.75 7.12 -13.52
C TYR A 18 27.68 8.21 -14.04
N ALA A 19 28.82 8.41 -13.39
CA ALA A 19 29.79 9.42 -13.79
C ALA A 19 31.13 8.74 -14.12
N SER A 20 31.72 9.05 -15.28
CA SER A 20 33.01 8.49 -15.71
C SER A 20 34.18 8.90 -14.80
N SER A 21 34.02 10.00 -14.07
CA SER A 21 34.98 10.56 -13.14
C SER A 21 34.27 11.41 -12.09
N ARG A 22 35.00 11.82 -11.05
CA ARG A 22 34.46 12.71 -10.02
C ARG A 22 33.93 14.00 -10.65
N SER A 23 32.65 14.30 -10.44
CA SER A 23 32.02 15.55 -10.85
C SER A 23 32.67 16.74 -10.15
N ASP A 24 32.61 17.91 -10.79
CA ASP A 24 32.98 19.17 -10.17
C ASP A 24 32.05 19.48 -8.98
N ALA A 25 32.47 20.43 -8.14
CA ALA A 25 31.79 20.73 -6.88
C ALA A 25 30.36 21.26 -7.09
N GLU A 26 30.14 22.01 -8.18
CA GLU A 26 28.84 22.61 -8.49
C GLU A 26 27.85 21.53 -8.93
N THR A 27 28.22 20.70 -9.90
CA THR A 27 27.41 19.55 -10.34
C THR A 27 27.10 18.60 -9.20
N TYR A 28 28.10 18.30 -8.36
CA TYR A 28 27.90 17.45 -7.17
C TYR A 28 26.87 18.06 -6.22
N ALA A 29 26.96 19.36 -5.93
CA ALA A 29 26.01 20.05 -5.06
C ALA A 29 24.58 20.01 -5.61
N ARG A 30 24.40 20.30 -6.91
CA ARG A 30 23.08 20.24 -7.59
C ARG A 30 22.46 18.85 -7.51
N VAL A 31 23.23 17.80 -7.79
CA VAL A 31 22.78 16.40 -7.69
C VAL A 31 22.36 16.05 -6.25
N ARG A 32 23.10 16.52 -5.25
CA ARG A 32 22.76 16.31 -3.83
C ARG A 32 21.52 17.08 -3.40
N GLU A 33 21.34 18.32 -3.85
CA GLU A 33 20.19 19.16 -3.56
C GLU A 33 18.89 18.57 -4.14
N ALA A 34 18.95 18.00 -5.34
CA ALA A 34 17.85 17.23 -5.93
C ALA A 34 17.54 15.91 -5.17
N GLY A 35 18.36 15.55 -4.18
CA GLY A 35 18.15 14.43 -3.28
C GLY A 35 18.72 13.10 -3.77
N PHE A 36 19.69 13.12 -4.69
CA PHE A 36 20.46 11.93 -5.04
C PHE A 36 21.49 11.61 -3.95
N ILE A 37 21.73 10.32 -3.72
CA ILE A 37 22.65 9.80 -2.71
C ILE A 37 23.79 9.07 -3.42
N TRP A 38 25.03 9.42 -3.09
CA TRP A 38 26.21 8.70 -3.58
C TRP A 38 26.27 7.31 -2.96
N ALA A 39 26.39 6.28 -3.80
CA ALA A 39 26.53 4.88 -3.42
C ALA A 39 27.96 4.40 -3.71
N PRO A 40 28.92 4.51 -2.76
CA PRO A 40 30.35 4.37 -3.04
C PRO A 40 30.77 3.00 -3.59
N LYS A 41 30.00 1.95 -3.27
CA LYS A 41 30.29 0.58 -3.72
C LYS A 41 29.70 0.25 -5.09
N GLN A 42 28.79 1.08 -5.59
CA GLN A 42 28.21 0.97 -6.92
C GLN A 42 28.71 2.08 -7.83
N GLU A 43 29.45 3.05 -7.27
CA GLU A 43 30.04 4.19 -7.98
C GLU A 43 29.02 5.00 -8.79
N LEU A 44 27.82 5.17 -8.22
CA LEU A 44 26.71 5.90 -8.82
C LEU A 44 26.01 6.79 -7.81
N PHE A 45 25.28 7.79 -8.31
CA PHE A 45 24.27 8.53 -7.55
C PHE A 45 22.90 7.90 -7.75
N VAL A 46 22.12 7.75 -6.69
CA VAL A 46 20.76 7.20 -6.77
C VAL A 46 19.74 8.10 -6.06
N ALA A 47 18.65 8.42 -6.74
CA ALA A 47 17.50 9.07 -6.13
C ALA A 47 16.54 8.03 -5.55
N PRO A 48 15.93 8.26 -4.38
CA PRO A 48 15.05 7.28 -3.73
C PRO A 48 13.73 7.04 -4.48
N LYS A 49 13.32 7.99 -5.32
CA LYS A 49 12.18 7.86 -6.25
C LYS A 49 12.31 8.81 -7.44
N TRP A 50 11.66 8.51 -8.55
CA TRP A 50 11.46 9.45 -9.65
C TRP A 50 10.60 10.64 -9.20
N THR A 51 10.90 11.82 -9.73
CA THR A 51 10.06 13.03 -9.67
C THR A 51 10.32 13.85 -10.94
N PRO A 52 9.38 14.70 -11.41
CA PRO A 52 9.59 15.55 -12.58
C PRO A 52 10.90 16.35 -12.51
N ASP A 53 11.16 17.00 -11.38
CA ASP A 53 12.36 17.84 -11.20
C ASP A 53 13.68 17.02 -11.22
N ARG A 54 13.63 15.72 -10.90
CA ARG A 54 14.80 14.82 -10.94
C ARG A 54 15.03 14.27 -12.33
N GLU A 55 13.95 14.01 -13.06
CA GLU A 55 14.01 13.66 -14.48
C GLU A 55 14.59 14.82 -15.29
N ASP A 56 14.13 16.04 -15.02
CA ASP A 56 14.66 17.25 -15.69
C ASP A 56 16.16 17.39 -15.45
N LEU A 57 16.63 17.24 -14.21
CA LEU A 57 18.06 17.28 -13.90
C LEU A 57 18.83 16.11 -14.56
N ALA A 58 18.26 14.90 -14.59
CA ALA A 58 18.92 13.75 -15.20
C ALA A 58 19.08 13.95 -16.72
N ILE A 59 18.05 14.43 -17.40
CA ILE A 59 18.08 14.77 -18.84
C ILE A 59 19.06 15.91 -19.09
N GLU A 60 19.08 16.95 -18.25
CA GLU A 60 20.03 18.06 -18.39
C GLU A 60 21.49 17.57 -18.32
N LEU A 61 21.79 16.66 -17.38
CA LEU A 61 23.16 16.18 -17.15
C LEU A 61 23.61 15.08 -18.12
N ALA A 62 22.69 14.22 -18.57
CA ALA A 62 23.00 13.02 -19.34
C ALA A 62 22.48 13.04 -20.79
N GLY A 63 21.63 14.01 -21.14
CA GLY A 63 20.95 14.11 -22.45
C GLY A 63 19.71 13.24 -22.56
N GLU A 64 19.77 11.98 -22.12
CA GLU A 64 18.64 11.05 -22.09
C GLU A 64 18.66 10.16 -20.83
N ILE A 65 17.54 9.48 -20.58
CA ILE A 65 17.41 8.50 -19.50
C ILE A 65 17.18 7.13 -20.12
N GLU A 66 18.17 6.25 -19.96
CA GLU A 66 18.13 4.89 -20.47
C GLU A 66 17.41 3.94 -19.50
N PRO A 67 16.90 2.79 -19.97
CA PRO A 67 16.44 1.74 -19.08
C PRO A 67 17.61 1.19 -18.24
N GLU A 68 17.39 1.01 -16.94
CA GLU A 68 18.37 0.38 -16.07
C GLU A 68 18.51 -1.12 -16.41
N GLU A 69 19.68 -1.51 -16.92
CA GLU A 69 19.98 -2.88 -17.31
C GLU A 69 20.08 -3.84 -16.11
N MET A 70 20.54 -3.35 -14.95
CA MET A 70 20.76 -4.19 -13.79
C MET A 70 19.49 -4.31 -12.96
N THR A 71 18.88 -5.50 -12.98
CA THR A 71 17.65 -5.78 -12.25
C THR A 71 17.86 -5.71 -10.74
N LEU A 72 16.77 -5.63 -9.96
CA LEU A 72 16.85 -5.76 -8.50
C LEU A 72 17.40 -7.12 -8.06
N ALA A 73 17.16 -8.17 -8.85
CA ALA A 73 17.70 -9.50 -8.58
C ALA A 73 19.23 -9.51 -8.74
N ASP A 74 19.75 -8.94 -9.84
CA ASP A 74 21.20 -8.86 -10.08
C ASP A 74 21.89 -7.99 -9.00
N ARG A 75 21.28 -6.86 -8.64
CA ARG A 75 21.78 -6.00 -7.56
C ARG A 75 21.79 -6.72 -6.21
N ALA A 76 20.81 -7.56 -5.96
CA ALA A 76 20.74 -8.38 -4.75
C ALA A 76 21.81 -9.46 -4.76
N GLN A 77 22.02 -10.13 -5.90
CA GLN A 77 23.06 -11.15 -6.09
C GLN A 77 24.47 -10.57 -5.87
N LEU A 78 24.83 -9.49 -6.56
CA LEU A 78 26.12 -8.81 -6.36
C LEU A 78 26.36 -8.39 -4.91
N LYS A 79 25.28 -8.00 -4.21
CA LYS A 79 25.34 -7.68 -2.79
C LYS A 79 25.52 -8.93 -1.93
N ALA A 80 24.81 -10.02 -2.23
CA ALA A 80 24.93 -11.31 -1.53
C ALA A 80 26.35 -11.88 -1.67
N GLU A 81 26.87 -11.98 -2.89
CA GLU A 81 28.23 -12.45 -3.18
C GLU A 81 29.31 -11.67 -2.41
N ARG A 82 29.17 -10.35 -2.32
CA ARG A 82 30.08 -9.52 -1.52
C ARG A 82 29.99 -9.84 -0.02
N LEU A 83 28.78 -10.06 0.50
CA LEU A 83 28.59 -10.40 1.91
C LEU A 83 29.12 -11.80 2.21
N GLU A 84 28.96 -12.75 1.30
CA GLU A 84 29.56 -14.08 1.35
C GLU A 84 31.09 -14.00 1.33
N GLY A 85 31.67 -13.18 0.45
CA GLY A 85 33.12 -12.93 0.44
C GLY A 85 33.65 -12.41 1.78
N ILE A 86 32.88 -11.54 2.46
CA ILE A 86 33.19 -11.09 3.82
C ILE A 86 33.08 -12.27 4.80
N ALA A 87 32.01 -13.07 4.73
CA ALA A 87 31.81 -14.23 5.59
C ALA A 87 32.95 -15.26 5.43
N HIS A 88 33.36 -15.58 4.20
CA HIS A 88 34.48 -16.47 3.90
C HIS A 88 35.80 -15.95 4.48
N LYS A 89 36.08 -14.64 4.35
CA LYS A 89 37.25 -14.02 4.97
C LYS A 89 37.22 -14.19 6.49
N ARG A 90 36.08 -13.90 7.14
CA ARG A 90 35.92 -14.05 8.59
C ARG A 90 36.06 -15.50 9.04
N ASN A 91 35.53 -16.45 8.27
CA ASN A 91 35.64 -17.87 8.57
C ASN A 91 37.09 -18.37 8.44
N ARG A 92 37.82 -17.92 7.41
CA ARG A 92 39.25 -18.21 7.27
C ARG A 92 40.07 -17.67 8.44
N ASP A 93 39.81 -16.42 8.85
CA ASP A 93 40.47 -15.81 9.99
C ASP A 93 40.13 -16.58 11.29
N ALA A 94 38.85 -16.98 11.48
CA ALA A 94 38.41 -17.79 12.61
C ALA A 94 39.14 -19.14 12.68
N ASN A 95 39.26 -19.85 11.54
CA ASN A 95 39.97 -21.11 11.45
C ASN A 95 41.46 -20.95 11.77
N ALA A 96 42.10 -19.86 11.33
CA ALA A 96 43.50 -19.57 11.67
C ALA A 96 43.70 -19.34 13.18
N PHE A 97 42.82 -18.57 13.82
CA PHE A 97 42.85 -18.38 15.27
C PHE A 97 42.54 -19.67 16.05
N HIS A 98 41.61 -20.49 15.55
CA HIS A 98 41.29 -21.79 16.15
C HIS A 98 42.49 -22.75 16.04
N ALA A 99 43.12 -22.84 14.88
CA ALA A 99 44.33 -23.63 14.68
C ALA A 99 45.47 -23.16 15.61
N ARG A 100 45.64 -21.84 15.77
CA ARG A 100 46.62 -21.27 16.71
C ARG A 100 46.29 -21.61 18.17
N ALA A 101 45.03 -21.58 18.57
CA ALA A 101 44.61 -21.99 19.90
C ALA A 101 44.89 -23.48 20.13
N ASN A 102 44.63 -24.33 19.13
CA ASN A 102 44.91 -25.77 19.17
C ASN A 102 46.42 -26.11 19.19
N GLU A 103 47.25 -25.28 18.56
CA GLU A 103 48.71 -25.41 18.65
C GLU A 103 49.20 -25.05 20.07
N LEU A 104 48.69 -23.96 20.64
CA LEU A 104 49.05 -23.52 22.00
C LEU A 104 48.55 -24.49 23.08
N SER A 105 47.42 -25.17 22.85
CA SER A 105 46.87 -26.15 23.79
C SER A 105 47.75 -27.39 23.95
N GLN A 106 48.64 -27.69 22.98
CA GLN A 106 49.58 -28.81 23.07
C GLN A 106 50.54 -28.68 24.27
N ALA A 107 50.80 -27.46 24.75
CA ALA A 107 51.58 -27.22 25.96
C ALA A 107 50.90 -27.73 27.25
N PHE A 108 49.61 -28.08 27.17
CA PHE A 108 48.78 -28.62 28.25
C PHE A 108 48.20 -30.00 27.89
N TYR A 109 48.77 -30.67 26.89
CA TYR A 109 48.33 -31.99 26.45
C TYR A 109 48.29 -32.98 27.62
N MET A 110 47.32 -33.88 27.63
CA MET A 110 47.04 -34.80 28.76
C MET A 110 46.74 -34.10 30.10
N GLY A 111 46.28 -32.85 30.06
CA GLY A 111 45.85 -32.12 31.25
C GLY A 111 46.99 -31.69 32.16
N GLN A 112 48.19 -31.47 31.60
CA GLN A 112 49.36 -31.04 32.36
C GLN A 112 49.05 -29.75 33.13
N PRO A 113 49.07 -29.75 34.48
CA PRO A 113 48.73 -28.58 35.27
C PRO A 113 49.84 -27.53 35.21
N ILE A 114 49.48 -26.27 35.44
CA ILE A 114 50.47 -25.21 35.64
C ILE A 114 51.16 -25.44 36.99
N LEU A 115 52.47 -25.69 36.96
CA LEU A 115 53.28 -25.89 38.15
C LEU A 115 53.51 -24.55 38.87
N VAL A 116 52.75 -24.29 39.92
CA VAL A 116 52.83 -23.06 40.72
C VAL A 116 54.15 -23.04 41.52
N GLY A 117 54.89 -21.94 41.45
CA GLY A 117 56.21 -21.77 42.10
C GLY A 117 57.39 -22.32 41.29
N HIS A 118 57.16 -22.95 40.14
CA HIS A 118 58.22 -23.45 39.26
C HIS A 118 58.71 -22.37 38.28
N HIS A 119 59.98 -22.44 37.84
CA HIS A 119 60.55 -21.44 36.92
C HIS A 119 59.81 -21.32 35.57
N SER A 120 59.06 -22.37 35.18
CA SER A 120 58.25 -22.40 33.95
C SER A 120 56.84 -21.79 34.10
N GLU A 121 56.40 -21.46 35.32
CA GLU A 121 55.03 -20.98 35.61
C GLU A 121 54.65 -19.78 34.74
N ARG A 122 55.52 -18.76 34.68
CA ARG A 122 55.28 -17.53 33.91
C ARG A 122 55.05 -17.81 32.42
N LYS A 123 55.80 -18.77 31.86
CA LYS A 123 55.66 -19.17 30.46
C LYS A 123 54.34 -19.91 30.24
N ALA A 124 53.98 -20.84 31.13
CA ALA A 124 52.73 -21.59 31.06
C ALA A 124 51.49 -20.67 31.15
N ARG A 125 51.45 -19.73 32.12
CA ARG A 125 50.34 -18.76 32.23
C ARG A 125 50.18 -17.90 30.98
N LYS A 126 51.29 -17.42 30.40
CA LYS A 126 51.27 -16.63 29.16
C LYS A 126 50.80 -17.45 27.95
N THR A 127 51.16 -18.73 27.87
CA THR A 127 50.66 -19.64 26.82
C THR A 127 49.15 -19.85 26.98
N GLN A 128 48.66 -20.08 28.20
CA GLN A 128 47.24 -20.23 28.49
C GLN A 128 46.45 -18.96 28.12
N GLU A 129 46.93 -17.78 28.49
CA GLU A 129 46.31 -16.50 28.14
C GLU A 129 46.21 -16.32 26.62
N ARG A 130 47.29 -16.60 25.88
CA ARG A 130 47.32 -16.53 24.41
C ARG A 130 46.36 -17.53 23.77
N MET A 131 46.25 -18.74 24.32
CA MET A 131 45.31 -19.76 23.87
C MET A 131 43.88 -19.28 24.03
N HIS A 132 43.50 -18.78 25.21
CA HIS A 132 42.17 -18.24 25.46
C HIS A 132 41.86 -17.03 24.57
N SER A 133 42.81 -16.11 24.40
CA SER A 133 42.66 -14.96 23.53
C SER A 133 42.42 -15.37 22.07
N ALA A 134 43.21 -16.31 21.54
CA ALA A 134 43.04 -16.86 20.20
C ALA A 134 41.69 -17.58 20.06
N MET A 135 41.28 -18.38 21.04
CA MET A 135 39.99 -19.07 21.01
C MET A 135 38.81 -18.08 21.04
N ASN A 136 38.87 -17.06 21.89
CA ASN A 136 37.86 -16.00 21.95
C ASN A 136 37.76 -15.23 20.62
N ALA A 137 38.90 -14.94 19.98
CA ALA A 137 38.93 -14.32 18.67
C ALA A 137 38.32 -15.24 17.59
N ALA A 138 38.63 -16.55 17.62
CA ALA A 138 38.05 -17.53 16.70
C ALA A 138 36.53 -17.60 16.82
N VAL A 139 36.00 -17.71 18.05
CA VAL A 139 34.55 -17.73 18.32
C VAL A 139 33.87 -16.44 17.84
N LYS A 140 34.47 -15.28 18.13
CA LYS A 140 33.93 -13.99 17.67
C LYS A 140 33.85 -13.92 16.14
N LEU A 141 34.94 -14.26 15.47
CA LEU A 141 35.01 -14.21 14.00
C LEU A 141 34.08 -15.24 13.34
N SER A 142 33.89 -16.41 13.95
CA SER A 142 32.92 -17.41 13.49
C SER A 142 31.47 -16.89 13.62
N LYS A 143 31.13 -16.24 14.74
CA LYS A 143 29.82 -15.54 14.89
C LYS A 143 29.64 -14.44 13.84
N ASP A 144 30.68 -13.64 13.60
CA ASP A 144 30.65 -12.60 12.58
C ASP A 144 30.46 -13.20 11.17
N ALA A 145 31.13 -14.31 10.86
CA ALA A 145 30.95 -15.02 9.58
C ALA A 145 29.50 -15.49 9.39
N ASN A 146 28.92 -16.13 10.40
CA ASN A 146 27.52 -16.58 10.38
C ASN A 146 26.54 -15.41 10.22
N TYR A 147 26.81 -14.28 10.89
CA TYR A 147 26.01 -13.07 10.71
C TYR A 147 26.02 -12.59 9.27
N TRP A 148 27.19 -12.51 8.63
CA TRP A 148 27.30 -12.06 7.24
C TRP A 148 26.64 -13.02 6.25
N LEU A 149 26.76 -14.33 6.47
CA LEU A 149 26.08 -15.34 5.67
C LEU A 149 24.55 -15.22 5.78
N TYR A 150 24.02 -15.10 7.00
CA TYR A 150 22.59 -14.86 7.22
C TYR A 150 22.10 -13.58 6.51
N ARG A 151 22.92 -12.52 6.54
CA ARG A 151 22.62 -11.27 5.84
C ARG A 151 22.63 -11.43 4.32
N ALA A 152 23.50 -12.26 3.75
CA ALA A 152 23.53 -12.57 2.31
C ALA A 152 22.22 -13.28 1.90
N THR A 153 21.86 -14.37 2.57
CA THR A 153 20.61 -15.10 2.34
C THR A 153 19.38 -14.21 2.49
N SER A 154 19.39 -13.32 3.48
CA SER A 154 18.29 -12.35 3.69
C SER A 154 18.14 -11.36 2.53
N VAL A 155 19.23 -10.98 1.85
CA VAL A 155 19.20 -10.08 0.69
C VAL A 155 18.52 -10.77 -0.49
N GLU A 156 18.85 -12.03 -0.76
CA GLU A 156 18.22 -12.82 -1.82
C GLU A 156 16.73 -13.07 -1.55
N HIS A 157 16.38 -13.48 -0.33
CA HIS A 157 14.98 -13.63 0.07
C HIS A 157 14.19 -12.34 -0.09
N HIS A 158 14.78 -11.18 0.21
CA HIS A 158 14.11 -9.91 0.03
C HIS A 158 13.84 -9.59 -1.44
N ALA A 159 14.79 -9.87 -2.34
CA ALA A 159 14.61 -9.69 -3.78
C ALA A 159 13.50 -10.61 -4.31
N ASN A 160 13.54 -11.90 -3.96
CA ASN A 160 12.50 -12.86 -4.33
C ASN A 160 11.12 -12.46 -3.81
N PHE A 161 11.05 -12.00 -2.55
CA PHE A 161 9.82 -11.48 -1.97
C PHE A 161 9.26 -10.29 -2.75
N LYS A 162 10.12 -9.33 -3.12
CA LYS A 162 9.72 -8.13 -3.90
C LYS A 162 9.18 -8.45 -5.29
N ASN A 163 9.63 -9.56 -5.87
CA ASN A 163 9.22 -10.05 -7.19
C ASN A 163 8.03 -11.02 -7.14
N SER A 164 7.58 -11.44 -5.96
CA SER A 164 6.45 -12.37 -5.83
C SER A 164 5.13 -11.77 -6.36
N PRO A 165 4.26 -12.57 -7.00
CA PRO A 165 3.00 -12.08 -7.60
C PRO A 165 2.11 -11.31 -6.61
N ARG A 166 2.02 -11.78 -5.36
CA ARG A 166 1.26 -11.10 -4.30
C ARG A 166 1.78 -9.70 -4.01
N VAL A 167 3.10 -9.53 -3.96
CA VAL A 167 3.70 -8.22 -3.68
C VAL A 167 3.51 -7.26 -4.86
N ARG A 168 3.55 -7.76 -6.09
CA ARG A 168 3.22 -6.98 -7.30
C ARG A 168 1.76 -6.54 -7.30
N ALA A 169 0.82 -7.44 -7.04
CA ALA A 169 -0.60 -7.10 -6.90
C ALA A 169 -0.83 -5.98 -5.86
N ASN A 170 -0.20 -6.08 -4.68
CA ASN A 170 -0.28 -5.03 -3.66
C ASN A 170 0.33 -3.69 -4.13
N ARG A 171 1.38 -3.73 -4.97
CA ARG A 171 1.98 -2.54 -5.54
C ARG A 171 1.06 -1.90 -6.58
N ILE A 172 0.38 -2.70 -7.42
CA ILE A 172 -0.65 -2.21 -8.36
C ILE A 172 -1.76 -1.49 -7.58
N GLU A 173 -2.27 -2.06 -6.50
CA GLU A 173 -3.27 -1.41 -5.65
C GLU A 173 -2.78 -0.08 -5.08
N THR A 174 -1.52 -0.02 -4.66
CA THR A 174 -0.90 1.21 -4.16
C THR A 174 -0.78 2.26 -5.27
N LEU A 175 -0.34 1.86 -6.47
CA LEU A 175 -0.22 2.75 -7.63
C LEU A 175 -1.59 3.27 -8.10
N LEU A 176 -2.62 2.42 -8.09
CA LEU A 176 -3.99 2.82 -8.38
C LEU A 176 -4.53 3.80 -7.33
N ALA A 177 -4.17 3.62 -6.05
CA ALA A 177 -4.51 4.60 -5.02
C ALA A 177 -3.81 5.95 -5.28
N GLU A 178 -2.51 5.96 -5.55
CA GLU A 178 -1.76 7.17 -5.91
C GLU A 178 -2.33 7.87 -7.16
N LEU A 179 -2.70 7.10 -8.19
CA LEU A 179 -3.35 7.62 -9.40
C LEU A 179 -4.68 8.30 -9.06
N ARG A 180 -5.53 7.64 -8.26
CA ARG A 180 -6.80 8.22 -7.80
C ARG A 180 -6.58 9.49 -6.99
N ASP A 181 -5.54 9.55 -6.16
CA ASP A 181 -5.22 10.73 -5.35
C ASP A 181 -4.82 11.93 -6.23
N LEU A 182 -4.01 11.70 -7.26
CA LEU A 182 -3.68 12.74 -8.25
C LEU A 182 -4.91 13.16 -9.04
N GLN A 183 -5.75 12.21 -9.48
CA GLN A 183 -6.99 12.50 -10.18
C GLN A 183 -7.98 13.27 -9.31
N ARG A 184 -8.08 13.01 -8.00
CA ARG A 184 -8.93 13.80 -7.09
C ARG A 184 -8.58 15.28 -7.11
N GLY A 185 -7.31 15.64 -7.20
CA GLY A 185 -6.92 17.05 -7.32
C GLY A 185 -7.26 17.67 -8.67
N VAL A 186 -7.21 16.92 -9.77
CA VAL A 186 -7.67 17.37 -11.10
C VAL A 186 -9.19 17.57 -11.09
N ASN A 187 -9.92 16.58 -10.56
CA ASN A 187 -11.37 16.62 -10.40
C ASN A 187 -11.81 17.81 -9.52
N HIS A 188 -11.10 18.06 -8.42
CA HIS A 188 -11.35 19.21 -7.56
C HIS A 188 -11.16 20.53 -8.31
N ALA A 189 -10.05 20.68 -9.04
CA ALA A 189 -9.78 21.87 -9.84
C ALA A 189 -10.86 22.12 -10.91
N HIS A 190 -11.34 21.09 -11.61
CA HIS A 190 -12.47 21.25 -12.54
C HIS A 190 -13.76 21.69 -11.84
N ASN A 191 -14.05 21.15 -10.66
CA ASN A 191 -15.22 21.60 -9.87
C ASN A 191 -15.06 23.05 -9.38
N VAL A 192 -13.85 23.48 -9.03
CA VAL A 192 -13.52 24.87 -8.69
C VAL A 192 -13.77 25.79 -9.88
N LEU A 193 -13.31 25.45 -11.08
CA LEU A 193 -13.59 26.22 -12.30
C LEU A 193 -15.10 26.34 -12.55
N ARG A 194 -15.82 25.20 -12.53
CA ARG A 194 -17.27 25.17 -12.72
C ARG A 194 -18.04 25.99 -11.67
N LEU A 195 -17.51 26.13 -10.45
CA LEU A 195 -18.06 27.04 -9.45
C LEU A 195 -17.84 28.50 -9.87
N TRP A 196 -16.60 28.88 -10.16
CA TRP A 196 -16.25 30.27 -10.48
C TRP A 196 -16.79 30.75 -11.82
N ASP A 197 -17.08 29.86 -12.78
CA ASP A 197 -17.80 30.18 -14.01
C ASP A 197 -19.23 30.67 -13.73
N ARG A 198 -19.85 30.21 -12.65
CA ARG A 198 -21.21 30.59 -12.23
C ARG A 198 -21.25 31.75 -11.25
N CYS A 199 -20.17 31.98 -10.50
CA CYS A 199 -20.06 33.02 -9.48
C CYS A 199 -19.26 34.20 -10.02
N THR A 200 -19.93 35.15 -10.68
CA THR A 200 -19.29 36.29 -11.37
C THR A 200 -19.53 37.63 -10.67
N THR A 201 -20.61 37.76 -9.89
CA THR A 201 -20.92 39.00 -9.17
C THR A 201 -20.25 39.04 -7.80
N ASP A 202 -19.93 40.24 -7.30
CA ASP A 202 -19.27 40.41 -5.99
C ASP A 202 -20.07 39.78 -4.85
N SER A 203 -21.41 39.85 -4.89
CA SER A 203 -22.25 39.18 -3.89
C SER A 203 -22.14 37.65 -3.92
N GLN A 204 -22.01 37.06 -5.11
CA GLN A 204 -21.80 35.61 -5.25
C GLN A 204 -20.40 35.23 -4.78
N ILE A 205 -19.39 36.00 -5.18
CA ILE A 205 -17.99 35.76 -4.78
C ILE A 205 -17.84 35.86 -3.26
N ALA A 206 -18.42 36.90 -2.63
CA ALA A 206 -18.43 37.04 -1.18
C ALA A 206 -19.09 35.85 -0.47
N ALA A 207 -20.15 35.27 -1.04
CA ALA A 207 -20.77 34.07 -0.51
C ALA A 207 -19.84 32.84 -0.61
N VAL A 208 -19.12 32.69 -1.74
CA VAL A 208 -18.12 31.62 -1.90
C VAL A 208 -16.96 31.79 -0.93
N VAL A 209 -16.44 33.01 -0.75
CA VAL A 209 -15.38 33.32 0.22
C VAL A 209 -15.77 32.94 1.64
N ARG A 210 -17.02 33.26 2.04
CA ARG A 210 -17.53 32.92 3.38
C ARG A 210 -17.62 31.41 3.62
N VAL A 211 -18.00 30.64 2.60
CA VAL A 211 -18.16 29.18 2.74
C VAL A 211 -16.83 28.45 2.58
N ASN A 212 -15.99 28.89 1.63
CA ASN A 212 -14.67 28.35 1.29
C ASN A 212 -14.59 26.82 1.17
N ALA A 213 -15.67 26.15 0.77
CA ALA A 213 -15.69 24.70 0.61
C ALA A 213 -16.76 24.24 -0.36
N ILE A 214 -16.43 23.19 -1.11
CA ILE A 214 -17.33 22.33 -1.86
C ILE A 214 -17.13 20.88 -1.40
N ASP A 215 -17.93 19.95 -1.93
CA ASP A 215 -17.87 18.53 -1.55
C ASP A 215 -16.50 17.87 -1.79
N THR A 216 -15.69 18.44 -2.67
CA THR A 216 -14.33 17.97 -2.99
C THR A 216 -13.22 18.68 -2.21
N GLY A 217 -13.51 19.72 -1.42
CA GLY A 217 -12.51 20.42 -0.60
C GLY A 217 -12.64 21.94 -0.60
N SER A 218 -11.63 22.61 -0.03
CA SER A 218 -11.57 24.08 0.03
C SER A 218 -11.31 24.69 -1.34
N VAL A 219 -12.02 25.76 -1.67
CA VAL A 219 -11.94 26.42 -2.99
C VAL A 219 -10.95 27.59 -3.03
N LEU A 220 -10.51 28.06 -1.87
CA LEU A 220 -9.53 29.14 -1.71
C LEU A 220 -8.34 28.66 -0.87
N HIS A 221 -7.21 29.34 -1.05
CA HIS A 221 -6.08 29.21 -0.15
C HIS A 221 -6.41 29.78 1.25
N TRP A 222 -5.74 29.27 2.28
CA TRP A 222 -6.10 29.52 3.69
C TRP A 222 -5.94 30.98 4.14
N ASP A 223 -5.09 31.76 3.48
CA ASP A 223 -4.78 33.15 3.83
C ASP A 223 -5.71 34.19 3.17
N VAL A 224 -6.56 33.77 2.21
CA VAL A 224 -7.35 34.67 1.36
C VAL A 224 -8.28 35.56 2.20
N GLY A 225 -8.94 35.00 3.22
CA GLY A 225 -9.83 35.77 4.09
C GLY A 225 -9.11 36.93 4.78
N THR A 226 -7.93 36.68 5.36
CA THR A 226 -7.11 37.68 6.03
C THR A 226 -6.63 38.77 5.07
N ARG A 227 -6.29 38.41 3.83
CA ARG A 227 -5.83 39.37 2.81
C ARG A 227 -6.97 40.28 2.33
N ILE A 228 -8.20 39.78 2.26
CA ILE A 228 -9.38 40.61 1.99
C ILE A 228 -9.63 41.59 3.14
N GLU A 229 -9.57 41.13 4.40
CA GLU A 229 -9.76 41.98 5.59
C GLU A 229 -8.75 43.13 5.66
N ARG A 230 -7.52 42.89 5.22
CA ARG A 230 -6.45 43.90 5.14
C ARG A 230 -6.56 44.83 3.91
N GLY A 231 -7.53 44.60 3.02
CA GLY A 231 -7.68 45.34 1.78
C GLY A 231 -6.59 45.05 0.74
N GLU A 232 -5.84 43.95 0.89
CA GLU A 232 -4.77 43.54 -0.04
C GLU A 232 -5.30 42.82 -1.28
N LEU A 233 -6.51 42.26 -1.21
CA LEU A 233 -7.17 41.55 -2.30
C LEU A 233 -8.63 41.98 -2.44
N THR A 234 -9.05 42.25 -3.67
CA THR A 234 -10.46 42.42 -4.03
C THR A 234 -11.13 41.08 -4.29
N LEU A 235 -12.47 41.03 -4.20
CA LEU A 235 -13.24 39.82 -4.50
C LEU A 235 -12.98 39.30 -5.93
N GLN A 236 -12.86 40.18 -6.91
CA GLN A 236 -12.57 39.79 -8.28
C GLN A 236 -11.15 39.21 -8.43
N GLN A 237 -10.15 39.79 -7.75
CA GLN A 237 -8.78 39.24 -7.73
C GLN A 237 -8.73 37.85 -7.06
N VAL A 238 -9.57 37.61 -6.05
CA VAL A 238 -9.71 36.30 -5.41
C VAL A 238 -10.25 35.28 -6.39
N ARG A 239 -11.30 35.63 -7.14
CA ARG A 239 -11.85 34.78 -8.20
C ARG A 239 -10.80 34.47 -9.27
N GLU A 240 -10.11 35.49 -9.77
CA GLU A 240 -9.11 35.35 -10.83
C GLU A 240 -7.95 34.45 -10.41
N SER A 241 -7.35 34.68 -9.23
CA SER A 241 -6.27 33.84 -8.71
C SER A 241 -6.69 32.40 -8.45
N SER A 242 -7.95 32.18 -8.05
CA SER A 242 -8.50 30.83 -7.85
C SER A 242 -8.69 30.09 -9.17
N ILE A 243 -9.18 30.78 -10.21
CA ILE A 243 -9.28 30.24 -11.58
C ILE A 243 -7.89 29.90 -12.11
N GLU A 244 -6.91 30.80 -11.94
CA GLU A 244 -5.53 30.57 -12.37
C GLU A 244 -4.91 29.34 -11.68
N ALA A 245 -5.09 29.22 -10.36
CA ALA A 245 -4.59 28.07 -9.60
C ALA A 245 -5.24 26.73 -10.04
N ALA A 246 -6.55 26.75 -10.33
CA ALA A 246 -7.26 25.59 -10.85
C ALA A 246 -6.78 25.21 -12.26
N ASN A 247 -6.64 26.20 -13.16
CA ASN A 247 -6.10 25.99 -14.50
C ASN A 247 -4.66 25.45 -14.48
N ARG A 248 -3.81 25.96 -13.57
CA ARG A 248 -2.45 25.43 -13.35
C ARG A 248 -2.47 23.98 -12.87
N THR A 249 -3.47 23.57 -12.10
CA THR A 249 -3.61 22.18 -11.64
C THR A 249 -4.04 21.25 -12.77
N ILE A 250 -4.94 21.70 -13.64
CA ILE A 250 -5.49 20.93 -14.76
C ILE A 250 -4.46 20.82 -15.91
N SER A 251 -3.89 21.95 -16.31
CA SER A 251 -3.04 22.05 -17.51
C SER A 251 -1.54 22.00 -17.19
N GLY A 252 -1.17 21.98 -15.91
CA GLY A 252 0.23 22.04 -15.48
C GLY A 252 1.02 20.76 -15.81
N PRO A 253 2.26 20.89 -16.29
CA PRO A 253 3.05 19.74 -16.77
C PRO A 253 3.41 18.76 -15.66
N LYS A 254 3.62 19.24 -14.41
CA LYS A 254 4.06 18.38 -13.31
C LYS A 254 3.06 17.29 -12.98
N ARG A 255 1.77 17.61 -12.88
CA ARG A 255 0.73 16.63 -12.51
C ARG A 255 0.50 15.63 -13.63
N ARG A 256 0.47 16.11 -14.87
CA ARG A 256 0.41 15.27 -16.08
C ARG A 256 1.55 14.25 -16.09
N ARG A 257 2.81 14.69 -15.93
CA ARG A 257 3.98 13.81 -15.87
C ARG A 257 3.89 12.77 -14.75
N TRP A 258 3.39 13.15 -13.58
CA TRP A 258 3.14 12.19 -12.50
C TRP A 258 2.10 11.12 -12.87
N ILE A 259 1.00 11.51 -13.51
CA ILE A 259 -0.05 10.57 -13.96
C ILE A 259 0.53 9.63 -15.02
N GLU A 260 1.20 10.17 -16.05
CA GLU A 260 1.86 9.39 -17.10
C GLU A 260 2.88 8.40 -16.51
N HIS A 261 3.70 8.85 -15.57
CA HIS A 261 4.65 7.99 -14.85
C HIS A 261 3.98 6.84 -14.10
N LEU A 262 2.89 7.12 -13.37
CA LEU A 262 2.14 6.08 -12.66
C LEU A 262 1.48 5.09 -13.62
N LEU A 263 0.95 5.56 -14.76
CA LEU A 263 0.37 4.70 -15.79
C LEU A 263 1.42 3.78 -16.41
N ASN A 264 2.60 4.30 -16.73
CA ASN A 264 3.72 3.49 -17.23
C ASN A 264 4.16 2.44 -16.21
N ARG A 265 4.24 2.82 -14.91
CA ARG A 265 4.55 1.87 -13.84
C ARG A 265 3.46 0.82 -13.63
N LEU A 266 2.19 1.19 -13.78
CA LEU A 266 1.08 0.24 -13.73
C LEU A 266 1.18 -0.76 -14.89
N GLY A 267 1.48 -0.29 -16.10
CA GLY A 267 1.73 -1.14 -17.26
C GLY A 267 2.83 -2.16 -16.98
N TYR A 268 3.98 -1.68 -16.49
CA TYR A 268 5.12 -2.54 -16.11
C TYR A 268 4.75 -3.64 -15.10
N GLU A 269 4.08 -3.28 -13.99
CA GLU A 269 3.75 -4.28 -12.96
C GLU A 269 2.71 -5.30 -13.45
N ARG A 270 1.79 -4.89 -14.34
CA ARG A 270 0.77 -5.76 -14.93
C ARG A 270 1.37 -6.75 -15.92
N GLU A 271 2.27 -6.28 -16.79
CA GLU A 271 2.97 -7.13 -17.75
C GLU A 271 3.69 -8.30 -17.05
N LEU A 272 4.29 -8.03 -15.90
CA LEU A 272 4.98 -9.06 -15.09
C LEU A 272 4.07 -10.04 -14.37
N LEU A 273 2.75 -9.78 -14.30
CA LEU A 273 1.76 -10.74 -13.81
C LEU A 273 1.18 -11.62 -14.93
N GLY A 274 1.45 -11.26 -16.20
CA GLY A 274 0.86 -11.90 -17.36
C GLY A 274 -0.41 -11.20 -17.86
N PRO A 275 -0.93 -11.62 -19.03
CA PRO A 275 -2.07 -10.97 -19.65
C PRO A 275 -3.35 -11.17 -18.85
N VAL A 276 -4.15 -10.11 -18.76
CA VAL A 276 -5.53 -10.20 -18.24
C VAL A 276 -6.40 -10.82 -19.33
N PRO A 277 -7.21 -11.86 -19.04
CA PRO A 277 -8.11 -12.43 -20.02
C PRO A 277 -9.21 -11.41 -20.39
N LEU A 278 -9.68 -11.46 -21.65
CA LEU A 278 -10.82 -10.67 -22.07
C LEU A 278 -12.05 -11.04 -21.23
N PHE A 279 -12.81 -10.04 -20.79
CA PHE A 279 -13.99 -10.28 -19.96
C PHE A 279 -15.10 -10.95 -20.77
N ALA A 280 -15.41 -12.20 -20.44
CA ALA A 280 -16.46 -12.99 -21.12
C ALA A 280 -17.88 -12.79 -20.53
N GLY A 281 -18.02 -12.01 -19.45
CA GLY A 281 -19.30 -11.76 -18.79
C GLY A 281 -20.10 -10.64 -19.45
N THR A 282 -21.33 -10.42 -18.97
CA THR A 282 -22.16 -9.30 -19.44
C THR A 282 -21.69 -7.97 -18.84
N ILE A 283 -21.37 -7.01 -19.71
CA ILE A 283 -21.10 -5.64 -19.27
C ILE A 283 -22.40 -4.98 -18.81
N THR A 284 -22.34 -4.38 -17.62
CA THR A 284 -23.45 -3.65 -17.03
C THR A 284 -23.02 -2.22 -16.71
N PRO A 285 -23.96 -1.27 -16.58
CA PRO A 285 -23.64 0.08 -16.13
C PRO A 285 -22.87 0.10 -14.81
N ALA A 286 -23.20 -0.79 -13.87
CA ALA A 286 -22.51 -0.89 -12.59
C ALA A 286 -21.03 -1.30 -12.77
N THR A 287 -20.75 -2.25 -13.67
CA THR A 287 -19.39 -2.67 -14.01
C THR A 287 -18.56 -1.50 -14.53
N LEU A 288 -19.11 -0.74 -15.48
CA LEU A 288 -18.43 0.43 -16.08
C LEU A 288 -18.16 1.54 -15.05
N GLN A 289 -19.10 1.80 -14.16
CA GLN A 289 -18.91 2.80 -13.11
C GLN A 289 -17.83 2.38 -12.09
N ILE A 290 -17.75 1.09 -11.74
CA ILE A 290 -16.70 0.58 -10.84
C ILE A 290 -15.33 0.70 -11.52
N PHE A 291 -15.23 0.31 -12.79
CA PHE A 291 -14.04 0.48 -13.60
C PHE A 291 -13.57 1.95 -13.64
N ALA A 292 -14.45 2.86 -14.04
CA ALA A 292 -14.12 4.29 -14.12
C ALA A 292 -13.68 4.89 -12.77
N ARG A 293 -14.34 4.52 -11.66
CA ARG A 293 -13.95 4.95 -10.31
C ARG A 293 -12.59 4.41 -9.88
N THR A 294 -12.25 3.18 -10.28
CA THR A 294 -10.94 2.57 -10.00
C THR A 294 -9.82 3.40 -10.64
N HIS A 295 -10.09 3.98 -11.81
CA HIS A 295 -9.18 4.86 -12.55
C HIS A 295 -9.27 6.35 -12.19
N GLY A 296 -10.11 6.72 -11.20
CA GLY A 296 -10.17 8.07 -10.67
C GLY A 296 -11.23 9.00 -11.28
N ALA A 297 -12.17 8.47 -12.08
CA ALA A 297 -13.28 9.26 -12.58
C ALA A 297 -14.18 9.77 -11.44
N TYR A 298 -14.59 11.04 -11.51
CA TYR A 298 -15.43 11.67 -10.50
C TYR A 298 -16.90 11.39 -10.78
N LYS A 299 -17.61 10.76 -9.82
CA LYS A 299 -19.05 10.45 -9.90
C LYS A 299 -19.51 9.98 -11.31
N PRO A 300 -18.87 8.94 -11.89
CA PRO A 300 -19.22 8.48 -13.21
C PRO A 300 -20.62 7.85 -13.22
N GLU A 301 -21.36 8.08 -14.29
CA GLU A 301 -22.66 7.49 -14.57
C GLU A 301 -22.63 6.79 -15.92
N ALA A 302 -23.21 5.59 -15.98
CA ALA A 302 -23.22 4.78 -17.19
C ALA A 302 -24.67 4.49 -17.58
N LYS A 303 -24.98 4.56 -18.88
CA LYS A 303 -26.31 4.29 -19.43
C LYS A 303 -26.16 3.41 -20.67
N ARG A 304 -27.06 2.43 -20.81
CA ARG A 304 -27.18 1.64 -22.03
C ARG A 304 -28.01 2.42 -23.05
N LEU A 305 -27.51 2.55 -24.27
CA LEU A 305 -28.18 3.21 -25.38
C LEU A 305 -29.03 2.23 -26.19
N PRO A 306 -29.98 2.72 -27.02
CA PRO A 306 -30.91 1.86 -27.77
C PRO A 306 -30.26 0.89 -28.76
N ASP A 307 -29.10 1.25 -29.30
CA ASP A 307 -28.26 0.45 -30.20
C ASP A 307 -27.47 -0.65 -29.47
N GLY A 308 -27.51 -0.65 -28.14
CA GLY A 308 -26.79 -1.60 -27.29
C GLY A 308 -25.44 -1.11 -26.78
N SER A 309 -24.95 0.06 -27.22
CA SER A 309 -23.73 0.68 -26.72
C SER A 309 -23.93 1.22 -25.30
N PHE A 310 -22.82 1.62 -24.67
CA PHE A 310 -22.84 2.23 -23.34
C PHE A 310 -22.18 3.61 -23.37
N LEU A 311 -22.92 4.61 -22.92
CA LEU A 311 -22.43 5.95 -22.65
C LEU A 311 -22.02 6.07 -21.19
N LEU A 312 -20.75 6.38 -20.94
CA LEU A 312 -20.20 6.74 -19.64
C LEU A 312 -20.01 8.27 -19.59
N THR A 313 -20.54 8.93 -18.56
CA THR A 313 -20.39 10.38 -18.36
C THR A 313 -19.86 10.69 -16.96
N SER A 314 -19.22 11.85 -16.80
CA SER A 314 -18.77 12.40 -15.53
C SER A 314 -19.08 13.91 -15.44
N PRO A 315 -19.33 14.47 -14.24
CA PRO A 315 -19.52 15.92 -14.08
C PRO A 315 -18.29 16.78 -14.40
N VAL A 316 -17.11 16.18 -14.51
CA VAL A 316 -15.83 16.80 -14.87
C VAL A 316 -15.11 15.88 -15.87
N ALA A 317 -13.94 16.30 -16.35
CA ALA A 317 -13.16 15.50 -17.30
C ALA A 317 -12.86 14.09 -16.76
N LEU A 318 -13.02 13.10 -17.62
CA LEU A 318 -12.61 11.73 -17.36
C LEU A 318 -11.08 11.68 -17.26
N PRO A 319 -10.53 10.68 -16.55
CA PRO A 319 -9.10 10.41 -16.60
C PRO A 319 -8.65 10.28 -18.05
N VAL A 320 -7.61 11.01 -18.44
CA VAL A 320 -7.12 11.12 -19.82
C VAL A 320 -6.77 9.79 -20.49
N HIS A 321 -6.43 8.76 -19.70
CA HIS A 321 -6.16 7.41 -20.20
C HIS A 321 -7.44 6.59 -20.45
N LEU A 322 -8.61 7.13 -20.15
CA LEU A 322 -9.92 6.57 -20.52
C LEU A 322 -10.53 7.31 -21.71
N ALA A 323 -10.56 8.64 -21.65
CA ALA A 323 -11.15 9.49 -22.70
C ALA A 323 -10.66 10.93 -22.57
N ASP A 324 -10.71 11.67 -23.69
CA ASP A 324 -10.63 13.13 -23.67
C ASP A 324 -12.05 13.71 -23.49
N GLY A 325 -12.22 14.60 -22.51
CA GLY A 325 -13.51 15.19 -22.17
C GLY A 325 -14.29 14.45 -21.06
N ASN A 326 -15.60 14.71 -20.98
CA ASN A 326 -16.45 14.31 -19.85
C ASN A 326 -17.31 13.08 -20.13
N GLU A 327 -17.26 12.56 -21.35
CA GLU A 327 -18.10 11.46 -21.80
C GLU A 327 -17.37 10.57 -22.82
N ILE A 328 -17.74 9.30 -22.84
CA ILE A 328 -17.27 8.33 -23.81
C ILE A 328 -18.34 7.30 -24.07
N GLU A 329 -18.57 7.00 -25.35
CA GLU A 329 -19.50 5.98 -25.82
C GLU A 329 -18.69 4.86 -26.46
N MET A 330 -18.94 3.63 -26.02
CA MET A 330 -18.33 2.43 -26.60
C MET A 330 -19.31 1.26 -26.56
N THR A 331 -19.15 0.34 -27.50
CA THR A 331 -19.80 -0.98 -27.50
C THR A 331 -19.34 -1.84 -26.32
N PRO A 332 -20.08 -2.89 -25.94
CA PRO A 332 -19.65 -3.83 -24.92
C PRO A 332 -18.28 -4.46 -25.21
N GLU A 333 -18.01 -4.79 -26.47
CA GLU A 333 -16.76 -5.40 -26.90
C GLU A 333 -15.57 -4.44 -26.71
N GLU A 334 -15.71 -3.21 -27.18
CA GLU A 334 -14.70 -2.15 -27.00
C GLU A 334 -14.44 -1.83 -25.51
N TRP A 335 -15.46 -1.87 -24.65
CA TRP A 335 -15.27 -1.72 -23.21
C TRP A 335 -14.47 -2.88 -22.61
N ALA A 336 -14.73 -4.12 -23.04
CA ALA A 336 -13.97 -5.28 -22.59
C ALA A 336 -12.51 -5.21 -23.04
N GLU A 337 -12.27 -4.79 -24.28
CA GLU A 337 -10.92 -4.54 -24.83
C GLU A 337 -10.19 -3.43 -24.07
N LEU A 338 -10.87 -2.32 -23.78
CA LEU A 338 -10.30 -1.24 -22.98
C LEU A 338 -9.91 -1.75 -21.59
N MET A 339 -10.80 -2.46 -20.89
CA MET A 339 -10.49 -3.05 -19.58
C MET A 339 -9.28 -3.99 -19.64
N GLN A 340 -9.20 -4.85 -20.66
CA GLN A 340 -8.07 -5.73 -20.87
C GLN A 340 -6.77 -4.96 -21.14
N SER A 341 -6.81 -3.96 -22.01
CA SER A 341 -5.63 -3.16 -22.42
C SER A 341 -5.00 -2.42 -21.24
N VAL A 342 -5.83 -1.99 -20.28
CA VAL A 342 -5.36 -1.37 -19.05
C VAL A 342 -5.19 -2.39 -17.92
N GLY A 343 -5.19 -3.70 -18.20
CA GLY A 343 -5.02 -4.76 -17.21
C GLY A 343 -5.98 -4.68 -16.02
N TYR A 344 -7.24 -4.34 -16.28
CA TYR A 344 -8.32 -4.36 -15.31
C TYR A 344 -9.08 -5.69 -15.40
N GLU A 345 -9.01 -6.46 -14.33
CA GLU A 345 -9.83 -7.65 -14.16
C GLU A 345 -11.16 -7.26 -13.52
N VAL A 346 -12.27 -7.58 -14.19
CA VAL A 346 -13.61 -7.31 -13.65
C VAL A 346 -13.82 -8.16 -12.40
N PRO A 347 -14.02 -7.57 -11.21
CA PRO A 347 -14.21 -8.34 -10.00
C PRO A 347 -15.43 -9.26 -10.12
N ALA A 348 -15.26 -10.53 -9.76
CA ALA A 348 -16.38 -11.43 -9.66
C ALA A 348 -17.41 -10.86 -8.68
N LYS A 349 -18.69 -10.94 -9.05
CA LYS A 349 -19.78 -10.53 -8.16
C LYS A 349 -19.70 -11.41 -6.90
N ALA A 350 -19.40 -10.80 -5.76
CA ALA A 350 -19.41 -11.51 -4.49
C ALA A 350 -20.80 -12.13 -4.27
N ASP A 351 -20.82 -13.35 -3.74
CA ASP A 351 -22.07 -14.04 -3.43
C ASP A 351 -22.97 -13.17 -2.57
N ALA A 352 -24.26 -13.16 -2.90
CA ALA A 352 -25.23 -12.41 -2.14
C ALA A 352 -25.21 -12.92 -0.70
N LYS A 353 -24.96 -12.03 0.26
CA LYS A 353 -24.98 -12.40 1.67
C LYS A 353 -26.36 -13.00 1.99
N PRO A 354 -26.42 -14.04 2.84
CA PRO A 354 -27.68 -14.67 3.21
C PRO A 354 -28.71 -13.66 3.72
N PRO A 355 -30.02 -13.88 3.51
CA PRO A 355 -31.07 -12.96 3.95
C PRO A 355 -31.05 -12.77 5.46
N ILE A 356 -31.49 -11.60 5.93
CA ILE A 356 -31.66 -11.38 7.37
C ILE A 356 -33.04 -11.88 7.78
N LEU A 357 -33.12 -12.89 8.64
CA LEU A 357 -34.38 -13.43 9.15
C LEU A 357 -34.68 -12.90 10.56
N ASN A 358 -35.95 -12.58 10.82
CA ASN A 358 -36.44 -12.17 12.13
C ASN A 358 -37.12 -13.36 12.83
N LEU A 359 -36.35 -14.16 13.55
CA LEU A 359 -36.80 -15.43 14.12
C LEU A 359 -37.26 -15.27 15.57
N LYS A 360 -38.47 -15.75 15.87
CA LYS A 360 -39.02 -15.79 17.24
C LYS A 360 -38.63 -17.09 17.93
N VAL A 361 -37.38 -17.17 18.38
CA VAL A 361 -36.80 -18.32 19.10
C VAL A 361 -36.16 -17.85 20.41
N SER A 362 -35.81 -18.77 21.31
CA SER A 362 -35.09 -18.42 22.55
C SER A 362 -33.64 -18.04 22.27
N GLU A 363 -32.99 -18.76 21.35
CA GLU A 363 -31.54 -18.69 21.14
C GLU A 363 -31.14 -18.86 19.68
N LEU A 364 -30.04 -18.20 19.32
CA LEU A 364 -29.40 -18.33 18.02
C LEU A 364 -27.90 -18.61 18.16
N TYR A 365 -27.35 -19.36 17.21
CA TYR A 365 -25.94 -19.75 17.21
C TYR A 365 -25.22 -19.19 15.98
N ALA A 366 -23.98 -18.74 16.17
CA ALA A 366 -23.09 -18.32 15.09
C ALA A 366 -21.63 -18.63 15.41
N TYR A 367 -20.83 -18.94 14.39
CA TYR A 367 -19.39 -19.13 14.55
C TYR A 367 -18.69 -17.82 14.97
N ASN A 368 -17.67 -17.96 15.81
CA ASN A 368 -16.82 -16.87 16.24
C ASN A 368 -15.98 -16.37 15.06
N LYS A 369 -16.19 -15.12 14.66
CA LYS A 369 -15.48 -14.48 13.54
C LYS A 369 -13.98 -14.29 13.80
N TRP A 370 -13.57 -14.25 15.07
CA TRP A 370 -12.21 -13.86 15.45
C TRP A 370 -11.29 -15.03 15.77
N ASN A 371 -11.84 -16.24 15.84
CA ASN A 371 -11.08 -17.44 16.18
C ASN A 371 -10.99 -18.39 14.97
N ARG A 372 -9.79 -18.86 14.65
CA ARG A 372 -9.55 -19.84 13.58
C ARG A 372 -10.16 -21.21 13.88
N THR A 373 -10.46 -21.51 15.13
CA THR A 373 -11.04 -22.80 15.57
C THR A 373 -12.55 -22.91 15.35
N LYS A 374 -13.23 -21.87 14.80
CA LYS A 374 -14.68 -21.85 14.58
C LYS A 374 -15.50 -22.24 15.82
N GLU A 375 -15.14 -21.72 16.99
CA GLU A 375 -15.97 -21.85 18.19
C GLU A 375 -17.38 -21.27 17.97
N ILE A 376 -18.40 -21.89 18.55
CA ILE A 376 -19.79 -21.47 18.40
C ILE A 376 -20.18 -20.55 19.55
N ASN A 377 -20.67 -19.36 19.22
CA ASN A 377 -21.25 -18.42 20.17
C ASN A 377 -22.77 -18.64 20.26
N ARG A 378 -23.27 -18.77 21.50
CA ARG A 378 -24.69 -18.80 21.84
C ARG A 378 -25.18 -17.38 22.12
N PHE A 379 -26.26 -16.97 21.46
CA PHE A 379 -26.88 -15.66 21.64
C PHE A 379 -28.31 -15.85 22.14
N ARG A 380 -28.59 -15.38 23.36
CA ARG A 380 -29.98 -15.24 23.84
C ARG A 380 -30.71 -14.24 22.95
N VAL A 381 -31.96 -14.51 22.58
CA VAL A 381 -32.78 -13.58 21.81
C VAL A 381 -33.48 -12.59 22.74
N ALA A 382 -33.18 -11.30 22.56
CA ALA A 382 -33.86 -10.20 23.21
C ALA A 382 -34.99 -9.67 22.30
N HIS A 383 -36.14 -9.39 22.92
CA HIS A 383 -37.31 -8.83 22.25
C HIS A 383 -37.29 -7.30 22.37
N MET A 384 -37.38 -6.60 21.25
CA MET A 384 -37.46 -5.14 21.22
C MET A 384 -38.14 -4.65 19.94
N THR A 385 -38.53 -3.39 19.91
CA THR A 385 -39.07 -2.72 18.73
C THR A 385 -37.96 -2.20 17.80
N LYS A 386 -38.27 -1.87 16.55
CA LYS A 386 -37.32 -1.19 15.65
C LYS A 386 -36.80 0.12 16.24
N ALA A 387 -37.65 0.87 16.95
CA ALA A 387 -37.30 2.15 17.55
C ALA A 387 -36.31 2.00 18.72
N GLU A 388 -36.39 0.91 19.48
CA GLU A 388 -35.42 0.60 20.53
C GLU A 388 -34.09 0.15 19.94
N TYR A 389 -34.13 -0.74 18.94
CA TYR A 389 -32.92 -1.17 18.21
C TYR A 389 -32.24 0.00 17.47
N SER A 390 -33.02 0.98 16.99
CA SER A 390 -32.49 2.14 16.27
C SER A 390 -31.65 3.05 17.15
N LYS A 391 -31.99 3.17 18.45
CA LYS A 391 -31.30 3.96 19.47
C LYS A 391 -29.94 3.37 19.90
N ILE A 392 -29.70 2.09 19.64
CA ILE A 392 -28.40 1.46 19.93
C ILE A 392 -27.36 1.97 18.94
N GLY A 393 -26.22 2.46 19.47
CA GLY A 393 -25.10 2.95 18.65
C GLY A 393 -24.61 1.90 17.65
N THR A 394 -24.11 2.35 16.50
CA THR A 394 -23.67 1.46 15.40
C THR A 394 -22.58 0.47 15.81
N ASP A 395 -21.74 0.84 16.77
CA ASP A 395 -20.67 -0.02 17.30
C ASP A 395 -21.20 -1.13 18.23
N TYR A 396 -22.44 -1.01 18.70
CA TYR A 396 -23.08 -1.90 19.67
C TYR A 396 -24.23 -2.70 19.07
N ARG A 397 -24.37 -2.71 17.74
CA ARG A 397 -25.36 -3.50 17.00
C ARG A 397 -24.80 -3.98 15.67
N GLY A 398 -25.31 -5.10 15.16
CA GLY A 398 -24.87 -5.63 13.87
C GLY A 398 -25.62 -6.87 13.44
N THR A 399 -24.99 -7.69 12.61
CA THR A 399 -25.53 -8.98 12.16
C THR A 399 -24.53 -10.11 12.35
N ARG A 400 -25.03 -11.33 12.53
CA ARG A 400 -24.26 -12.58 12.50
C ARG A 400 -24.87 -13.54 11.48
N GLU A 401 -24.01 -14.33 10.85
CA GLU A 401 -24.41 -15.44 9.99
C GLU A 401 -24.69 -16.66 10.86
N SER A 402 -25.78 -17.36 10.56
CA SER A 402 -26.13 -18.59 11.26
C SER A 402 -25.09 -19.68 11.03
N ILE A 403 -25.05 -20.67 11.92
CA ILE A 403 -24.19 -21.86 11.75
C ILE A 403 -24.48 -22.64 10.45
N CYS A 404 -25.71 -22.59 9.92
CA CYS A 404 -26.05 -23.24 8.65
C CYS A 404 -25.71 -22.40 7.41
N GLY A 405 -25.27 -21.14 7.57
CA GLY A 405 -24.90 -20.26 6.46
C GLY A 405 -26.08 -19.75 5.62
N GLU A 406 -27.31 -20.20 5.85
CA GLU A 406 -28.47 -19.83 5.01
C GLU A 406 -29.13 -18.50 5.40
N PHE A 407 -28.82 -17.96 6.57
CA PHE A 407 -29.36 -16.67 6.99
C PHE A 407 -28.44 -15.88 7.91
N ARG A 408 -28.79 -14.61 8.09
CA ARG A 408 -28.22 -13.73 9.09
C ARG A 408 -29.28 -13.29 10.08
N PHE A 409 -28.87 -12.99 11.31
CA PHE A 409 -29.75 -12.43 12.33
C PHE A 409 -29.13 -11.18 12.95
N LYS A 410 -29.98 -10.31 13.49
CA LYS A 410 -29.55 -9.07 14.16
C LYS A 410 -29.01 -9.38 15.54
N ILE A 411 -27.96 -8.65 15.93
CA ILE A 411 -27.42 -8.69 17.29
C ILE A 411 -27.25 -7.28 17.85
N CYS A 412 -27.21 -7.15 19.17
CA CYS A 412 -26.77 -5.96 19.89
C CYS A 412 -26.12 -6.32 21.23
N LEU A 413 -25.44 -5.37 21.87
CA LEU A 413 -25.12 -5.51 23.29
C LEU A 413 -26.41 -5.60 24.10
N ASP A 414 -26.42 -6.46 25.12
CA ASP A 414 -27.61 -6.72 25.93
C ASP A 414 -28.10 -5.43 26.63
N PRO A 415 -29.28 -4.89 26.24
CA PRO A 415 -29.82 -3.69 26.86
C PRO A 415 -30.34 -3.94 28.29
N SER A 416 -30.58 -5.21 28.66
CA SER A 416 -31.08 -5.62 29.97
C SER A 416 -29.97 -5.89 31.00
N HIS A 417 -28.70 -5.77 30.62
CA HIS A 417 -27.57 -6.01 31.52
C HIS A 417 -27.38 -4.87 32.53
N THR A 418 -27.48 -5.21 33.82
CA THR A 418 -27.39 -4.28 34.96
C THR A 418 -25.99 -4.14 35.56
N GLY A 419 -25.01 -4.94 35.10
CA GLY A 419 -23.62 -4.90 35.57
C GLY A 419 -22.73 -3.87 34.84
N PRO A 420 -21.41 -3.88 35.14
CA PRO A 420 -20.46 -2.98 34.51
C PRO A 420 -20.48 -3.08 32.98
N ALA A 421 -20.36 -1.94 32.28
CA ALA A 421 -20.50 -1.88 30.83
C ALA A 421 -19.57 -2.83 30.06
N TYR A 422 -18.37 -3.11 30.57
CA TYR A 422 -17.40 -4.01 29.96
C TYR A 422 -17.77 -5.50 30.05
N GLN A 423 -18.77 -5.88 30.85
CA GLN A 423 -19.28 -7.26 30.96
C GLN A 423 -20.55 -7.50 30.14
N ARG A 424 -21.02 -6.49 29.39
CA ARG A 424 -22.22 -6.63 28.55
C ARG A 424 -21.98 -7.66 27.45
N GLY A 425 -22.73 -8.75 27.51
CA GLY A 425 -22.76 -9.76 26.47
C GLY A 425 -23.50 -9.28 25.22
N TRP A 426 -23.29 -9.97 24.10
CA TRP A 426 -24.07 -9.78 22.89
C TRP A 426 -25.30 -10.69 22.91
N VAL A 427 -26.45 -10.14 22.50
CA VAL A 427 -27.72 -10.86 22.34
C VAL A 427 -28.17 -10.81 20.89
N ALA A 428 -28.91 -11.82 20.45
CA ALA A 428 -29.67 -11.79 19.22
C ALA A 428 -30.92 -10.94 19.40
N VAL A 429 -31.48 -10.40 18.31
CA VAL A 429 -32.61 -9.47 18.36
C VAL A 429 -33.78 -10.01 17.57
N PHE A 430 -34.92 -10.14 18.24
CA PHE A 430 -36.22 -10.31 17.62
C PHE A 430 -36.99 -8.99 17.66
N LEU A 431 -37.34 -8.47 16.48
CA LEU A 431 -38.10 -7.24 16.34
C LEU A 431 -39.60 -7.54 16.42
N THR A 432 -40.25 -7.08 17.50
CA THR A 432 -41.66 -7.37 17.81
C THR A 432 -42.64 -6.70 16.86
N ASP A 433 -42.22 -5.61 16.22
CA ASP A 433 -42.95 -4.80 15.23
C ASP A 433 -42.52 -5.11 13.78
N SER A 434 -41.90 -6.28 13.55
CA SER A 434 -41.51 -6.78 12.24
C SER A 434 -42.13 -8.16 11.97
N LYS A 435 -42.33 -8.49 10.68
CA LYS A 435 -42.78 -9.82 10.27
C LYS A 435 -41.84 -10.88 10.85
N ALA A 436 -42.38 -11.82 11.61
CA ALA A 436 -41.64 -13.00 12.05
C ALA A 436 -41.42 -13.94 10.86
N HIS A 437 -40.25 -14.55 10.78
CA HIS A 437 -39.90 -15.50 9.72
C HIS A 437 -39.87 -16.89 10.32
N ASP A 438 -40.20 -17.89 9.51
CA ASP A 438 -40.11 -19.29 9.90
C ASP A 438 -38.64 -19.71 10.02
N VAL A 439 -38.37 -20.60 10.96
CA VAL A 439 -37.03 -21.16 11.16
C VAL A 439 -36.72 -22.09 9.97
N PRO A 440 -35.61 -21.87 9.24
CA PRO A 440 -35.23 -22.75 8.14
C PRO A 440 -35.08 -24.22 8.61
N PRO A 441 -35.55 -25.22 7.84
CA PRO A 441 -35.42 -26.63 8.22
C PRO A 441 -33.97 -27.10 8.41
N SER A 442 -33.03 -26.45 7.72
CA SER A 442 -31.57 -26.65 7.82
C SER A 442 -30.98 -26.18 9.16
N TYR A 443 -31.74 -25.39 9.93
CA TYR A 443 -31.29 -24.83 11.19
C TYR A 443 -31.72 -25.71 12.35
N SER A 444 -30.79 -26.54 12.83
CA SER A 444 -30.96 -27.26 14.09
C SER A 444 -30.37 -26.45 15.24
N PRO A 445 -31.14 -26.04 16.27
CA PRO A 445 -30.53 -25.64 17.53
C PRO A 445 -29.71 -26.83 18.05
N MET A 446 -28.45 -26.59 18.44
CA MET A 446 -27.62 -27.65 19.00
C MET A 446 -28.27 -28.12 20.31
N GLU A 447 -28.66 -29.39 20.39
CA GLU A 447 -28.97 -30.04 21.67
C GLU A 447 -27.72 -30.00 22.55
N GLU A 448 -27.88 -29.69 23.84
CA GLU A 448 -26.78 -29.68 24.81
C GLU A 448 -26.06 -31.05 24.79
N GLY A 449 -24.84 -31.09 24.23
CA GLY A 449 -23.95 -32.25 24.39
C GLY A 449 -23.39 -32.91 23.13
N LYS A 450 -23.37 -32.28 21.94
CA LYS A 450 -22.56 -32.76 20.81
C LYS A 450 -21.54 -31.72 20.33
N THR A 451 -20.32 -31.84 20.84
CA THR A 451 -19.13 -31.35 20.15
C THR A 451 -18.91 -32.21 18.91
N ASP A 452 -19.32 -31.73 17.75
CA ASP A 452 -18.81 -32.28 16.49
C ASP A 452 -17.36 -31.83 16.35
N ALA A 453 -16.44 -32.71 16.77
CA ALA A 453 -15.06 -32.66 16.35
C ALA A 453 -14.99 -33.18 14.91
N ALA A 454 -14.68 -32.28 13.97
CA ALA A 454 -14.13 -32.58 12.66
C ALA A 454 -13.08 -31.52 12.30
#